data_AF-A0A382VIL0-F1
#
_entry.id   AF-A0A382VIL0-F1
#
_cell.length_a   1.000
_cell.length_b   1.000
_cell.length_c   1.000
_cell.angle_alpha   90.00
_cell.angle_beta   90.00
_cell.angle_gamma   90.00
#
_symmetry.space_group_name_H-M   'P 1'
#
loop_
_entity.id
_entity.type
_entity.pdbx_description
1 polymer ?
#
loop_
_entity_poly.entity_id
_entity_poly.type
_entity_poly.pdbx_seq_one_letter_code
_entity_poly.pdbx_strand_id
1 'polypeptide(L)'
;MGTPQELINLLECEANAFKLYLTTLSENDWMHPSACDGWTVAHVVAHVAGQDFSLRIRRGLSGDTSPPPGSPDPEDHDEDQFAQVIFERAFSTVDTLGKNLLNEFSARLEDSIEVFKSVCSTQWDTLCYWPPGPEKIETMLEMRISELTMHAWDVRSELES
;
A
#
# COMPACT_ATOMS: atom_id res chain seq x y z
N MET A 1 -20.57 3.28 4.62
CA MET A 1 -19.42 2.53 5.12
C MET A 1 -19.42 2.52 6.65
N GLY A 2 -18.54 1.75 7.28
CA GLY A 2 -18.31 1.81 8.72
C GLY A 2 -17.69 3.15 9.14
N THR A 3 -17.68 3.42 10.43
CA THR A 3 -16.96 4.57 11.00
C THR A 3 -15.44 4.46 10.75
N PRO A 4 -14.69 5.57 10.77
CA PRO A 4 -13.24 5.51 10.58
C PRO A 4 -12.54 4.57 11.56
N GLN A 5 -13.01 4.49 12.81
CA GLN A 5 -12.45 3.57 13.80
C GLN A 5 -12.69 2.09 13.44
N GLU A 6 -13.88 1.75 12.91
CA GLU A 6 -14.17 0.39 12.44
C GLU A 6 -13.30 0.02 11.25
N LEU A 7 -13.08 0.96 10.32
CA LEU A 7 -12.21 0.76 9.16
C LEU A 7 -10.73 0.62 9.54
N ILE A 8 -10.23 1.38 10.51
CA ILE A 8 -8.88 1.20 11.06
C ILE A 8 -8.71 -0.19 11.67
N ASN A 9 -9.69 -0.63 12.46
CA ASN A 9 -9.64 -1.96 13.07
C ASN A 9 -9.65 -3.07 12.01
N LEU A 10 -10.44 -2.91 10.95
CA LEU A 10 -10.43 -3.81 9.80
C LEU A 10 -9.06 -3.85 9.14
N LEU A 11 -8.46 -2.69 8.83
CA LEU A 11 -7.12 -2.60 8.25
C LEU A 11 -6.08 -3.31 9.12
N GLU A 12 -6.13 -3.11 10.45
CA GLU A 12 -5.20 -3.74 11.39
C GLU A 12 -5.38 -5.26 11.44
N CYS A 13 -6.62 -5.76 11.40
CA CYS A 13 -6.90 -7.20 11.32
C CYS A 13 -6.35 -7.82 10.03
N GLU A 14 -6.64 -7.23 8.88
CA GLU A 14 -6.18 -7.71 7.57
C GLU A 14 -4.64 -7.67 7.47
N ALA A 15 -4.02 -6.58 7.97
CA ALA A 15 -2.57 -6.44 7.97
C ALA A 15 -1.90 -7.50 8.83
N ASN A 16 -2.42 -7.76 10.03
CA ASN A 16 -1.85 -8.77 10.91
C ASN A 16 -2.03 -10.18 10.36
N ALA A 17 -3.19 -10.49 9.78
CA ALA A 17 -3.44 -11.78 9.14
C ALA A 17 -2.48 -12.02 7.97
N PHE A 18 -2.32 -11.04 7.09
CA PHE A 18 -1.45 -11.19 5.92
C PHE A 18 0.04 -11.22 6.29
N LYS A 19 0.49 -10.37 7.23
CA LYS A 19 1.88 -10.44 7.75
C LYS A 19 2.17 -11.82 8.33
N LEU A 20 1.27 -12.38 9.14
CA LEU A 20 1.45 -13.72 9.70
C LEU A 20 1.54 -14.78 8.61
N TYR A 21 0.65 -14.72 7.62
CA TYR A 21 0.69 -15.63 6.47
C TYR A 21 2.05 -15.58 5.76
N LEU A 22 2.57 -14.39 5.45
CA LEU A 22 3.86 -14.22 4.77
C LEU A 22 5.05 -14.82 5.54
N THR A 23 4.99 -14.90 6.88
CA THR A 23 6.05 -15.56 7.67
C THR A 23 6.10 -17.09 7.50
N THR A 24 5.05 -17.68 6.94
CA THR A 24 4.96 -19.13 6.71
C THR A 24 5.53 -19.56 5.36
N LEU A 25 5.75 -18.60 4.46
CA LEU A 25 6.20 -18.83 3.09
C LEU A 25 7.68 -19.23 3.03
N SER A 26 7.98 -20.24 2.20
CA SER A 26 9.34 -20.66 1.86
C SER A 26 9.98 -19.72 0.82
N GLU A 27 11.31 -19.77 0.67
CA GLU A 27 12.00 -18.97 -0.37
C GLU A 27 11.47 -19.25 -1.79
N ASN A 28 10.99 -20.47 -2.07
CA ASN A 28 10.39 -20.80 -3.36
C ASN A 28 9.01 -20.16 -3.54
N ASP A 29 8.21 -20.05 -2.48
CA ASP A 29 6.88 -19.43 -2.54
C ASP A 29 7.00 -17.93 -2.86
N TRP A 30 8.01 -17.24 -2.32
CA TRP A 30 8.32 -15.85 -2.65
C TRP A 30 8.64 -15.63 -4.14
N MET A 31 9.17 -16.66 -4.81
CA MET A 31 9.51 -16.66 -6.24
C MET A 31 8.38 -17.22 -7.12
N HIS A 32 7.31 -17.74 -6.53
CA HIS A 32 6.17 -18.27 -7.26
C HIS A 32 5.41 -17.13 -7.98
N PRO A 33 4.89 -17.36 -9.20
CA PRO A 33 3.96 -16.43 -9.84
C PRO A 33 2.76 -16.11 -8.93
N SER A 34 2.34 -14.85 -8.92
CA SER A 34 1.09 -14.42 -8.29
C SER A 34 -0.03 -14.33 -9.31
N ALA A 35 -1.27 -14.06 -8.86
CA ALA A 35 -2.39 -13.77 -9.76
C ALA A 35 -2.21 -12.44 -10.54
N CYS A 36 -1.26 -11.58 -10.12
CA CYS A 36 -0.84 -10.43 -10.90
C CYS A 36 0.13 -10.86 -12.01
N ASP A 37 -0.31 -10.76 -13.26
CA ASP A 37 0.49 -11.13 -14.44
C ASP A 37 1.87 -10.45 -14.42
N GLY A 38 2.92 -11.26 -14.59
CA GLY A 38 4.30 -10.79 -14.61
C GLY A 38 4.92 -10.51 -13.23
N TRP A 39 4.17 -10.68 -12.14
CA TRP A 39 4.65 -10.52 -10.78
C TRP A 39 4.71 -11.86 -10.03
N THR A 40 5.80 -12.03 -9.29
CA THR A 40 5.88 -13.06 -8.23
C THR A 40 5.26 -12.54 -6.94
N VAL A 41 5.09 -13.42 -5.95
CA VAL A 41 4.68 -13.03 -4.59
C VAL A 41 5.54 -11.90 -4.04
N ALA A 42 6.86 -11.96 -4.22
CA ALA A 42 7.77 -10.88 -3.79
C ALA A 42 7.44 -9.54 -4.45
N HIS A 43 7.08 -9.52 -5.74
CA HIS A 43 6.73 -8.28 -6.44
C HIS A 43 5.42 -7.68 -5.93
N VAL A 44 4.42 -8.50 -5.64
CA VAL A 44 3.16 -8.03 -5.03
C VAL A 44 3.41 -7.41 -3.65
N VAL A 45 4.16 -8.09 -2.79
CA VAL A 45 4.49 -7.56 -1.45
C VAL A 45 5.31 -6.27 -1.56
N ALA A 46 6.26 -6.21 -2.50
CA ALA A 46 7.05 -5.02 -2.79
C ALA A 46 6.20 -3.86 -3.31
N HIS A 47 5.21 -4.14 -4.17
CA HIS A 47 4.26 -3.15 -4.65
C HIS A 47 3.53 -2.48 -3.48
N VAL A 48 2.93 -3.28 -2.59
CA VAL A 48 2.14 -2.81 -1.44
C VAL A 48 3.02 -2.08 -0.41
N ALA A 49 4.27 -2.51 -0.23
CA ALA A 49 5.25 -1.85 0.62
C ALA A 49 5.65 -0.46 0.09
N GLY A 50 5.76 -0.32 -1.23
CA GLY A 50 6.15 0.93 -1.90
C GLY A 50 5.06 2.01 -1.95
N GLN A 51 3.88 1.77 -1.39
CA GLN A 51 2.79 2.75 -1.32
C GLN A 51 2.93 3.59 -0.04
N ASP A 52 3.49 4.79 -0.16
CA ASP A 52 3.75 5.67 0.98
C ASP A 52 2.51 6.47 1.42
N PHE A 53 1.50 5.76 1.95
CA PHE A 53 0.28 6.36 2.51
C PHE A 53 0.59 7.29 3.68
N SER A 54 1.50 6.88 4.57
CA SER A 54 1.91 7.64 5.75
C SER A 54 2.43 9.02 5.39
N LEU A 55 3.36 9.11 4.43
CA LEU A 55 3.91 10.39 3.97
C LEU A 55 2.82 11.31 3.43
N ARG A 56 1.93 10.79 2.58
CA ARG A 56 0.85 11.56 1.95
C ARG A 56 -0.11 12.11 2.99
N ILE A 57 -0.50 11.30 3.97
CA ILE A 57 -1.42 11.73 5.03
C ILE A 57 -0.75 12.74 5.95
N ARG A 58 0.49 12.52 6.39
CA ARG A 58 1.23 13.49 7.23
C ARG A 58 1.38 14.85 6.52
N ARG A 59 1.65 14.85 5.21
CA ARG A 59 1.71 16.07 4.39
C ARG A 59 0.35 16.75 4.28
N GLY A 60 -0.72 16.01 3.98
CA GLY A 60 -2.09 16.54 3.96
C GLY A 60 -2.53 17.17 5.28
N LEU A 61 -2.24 16.50 6.41
CA LEU A 61 -2.49 17.04 7.76
C LEU A 61 -1.72 18.32 8.06
N SER A 62 -0.57 18.54 7.40
CA SER A 62 0.19 19.79 7.47
C SER A 62 -0.25 20.85 6.45
N GLY A 63 -1.28 20.56 5.64
CA GLY A 63 -1.79 21.44 4.59
C GLY A 63 -1.03 21.38 3.27
N ASP A 64 -0.19 20.36 3.06
CA ASP A 64 0.61 20.19 1.86
C ASP A 64 0.06 19.03 0.99
N THR A 65 -0.58 19.39 -0.12
CA THR A 65 -1.10 18.46 -1.13
C THR A 65 -0.23 18.40 -2.39
N SER A 66 0.96 19.00 -2.37
CA SER A 66 1.87 18.97 -3.53
C SER A 66 2.52 17.59 -3.69
N PRO A 67 2.87 17.20 -4.93
CA PRO A 67 3.53 15.91 -5.20
C PRO A 67 4.81 15.76 -4.39
N PRO A 68 4.99 14.66 -3.63
CA PRO A 68 6.27 14.40 -2.99
C PRO A 68 7.34 14.09 -4.06
N PRO A 69 8.64 14.22 -3.72
CA PRO A 69 9.73 13.98 -4.67
C PRO A 69 9.59 12.62 -5.38
N GLY A 70 9.67 12.63 -6.71
CA GLY A 70 9.55 11.44 -7.55
C GLY A 70 8.11 11.00 -7.86
N SER A 71 7.10 11.73 -7.39
CA SER A 71 5.70 11.53 -7.80
C SER A 71 5.33 12.44 -8.99
N PRO A 72 4.44 11.98 -9.88
CA PRO A 72 3.98 12.79 -11.01
C PRO A 72 3.18 14.02 -10.54
N ASP A 73 3.10 15.05 -11.38
CA ASP A 73 2.12 16.11 -11.18
C ASP A 73 0.72 15.57 -11.53
N PRO A 74 -0.33 15.83 -10.74
CA PRO A 74 -1.69 15.42 -11.09
C PRO A 74 -2.16 15.95 -12.44
N GLU A 75 -1.65 17.11 -12.90
CA GLU A 75 -1.98 17.66 -14.22
C GLU A 75 -1.36 16.84 -15.37
N ASP A 76 -0.30 16.08 -15.09
CA ASP A 76 0.42 15.22 -16.04
C ASP A 76 0.01 13.73 -15.90
N HIS A 77 -1.15 13.45 -15.30
CA HIS A 77 -1.57 12.06 -15.08
C HIS A 77 -1.87 11.33 -16.40
N ASP A 78 -1.05 10.31 -16.67
CA ASP A 78 -1.25 9.31 -17.74
C ASP A 78 -1.40 7.93 -17.08
N GLU A 79 -2.56 7.29 -17.29
CA GLU A 79 -2.90 6.01 -16.64
C GLU A 79 -1.95 4.88 -17.05
N ASP A 80 -1.56 4.82 -18.33
CA ASP A 80 -0.68 3.76 -18.85
C ASP A 80 0.74 3.93 -18.30
N GLN A 81 1.25 5.17 -18.30
CA GLN A 81 2.54 5.49 -17.70
C GLN A 81 2.54 5.22 -16.20
N PHE A 82 1.45 5.56 -15.51
CA PHE A 82 1.31 5.33 -14.08
C PHE A 82 1.34 3.82 -13.75
N ALA A 83 0.61 3.01 -14.51
CA ALA A 83 0.63 1.55 -14.39
C ALA A 83 2.04 0.99 -14.65
N GLN A 84 2.75 1.48 -15.67
CA GLN A 84 4.12 1.06 -15.94
C GLN A 84 5.08 1.40 -14.80
N VAL A 85 5.00 2.62 -14.26
CA VAL A 85 5.84 3.05 -13.12
C VAL A 85 5.56 2.19 -11.88
N ILE A 86 4.29 1.87 -11.62
CA ILE A 86 3.90 0.94 -10.55
C ILE A 86 4.53 -0.44 -10.77
N PHE A 87 4.45 -0.94 -12.01
CA PHE A 87 5.01 -2.23 -12.40
C PHE A 87 6.52 -2.29 -12.14
N GLU A 88 7.28 -1.34 -12.68
CA GLU A 88 8.74 -1.27 -12.57
C GLU A 88 9.22 -1.02 -11.13
N ARG A 89 8.49 -0.23 -10.34
CA ARG A 89 8.82 0.03 -8.93
C ARG A 89 8.87 -1.26 -8.11
N ALA A 90 7.98 -2.22 -8.38
CA ALA A 90 7.96 -3.49 -7.67
C ALA A 90 9.29 -4.25 -7.83
N PHE A 91 9.83 -4.31 -9.06
CA PHE A 91 11.13 -4.93 -9.33
C PHE A 91 12.27 -4.21 -8.61
N SER A 92 12.34 -2.89 -8.74
CA SER A 92 13.38 -2.09 -8.07
C SER A 92 13.35 -2.24 -6.54
N THR A 93 12.15 -2.37 -5.97
CA THR A 93 11.95 -2.57 -4.53
C THR A 93 12.40 -3.96 -4.09
N VAL A 94 12.11 -5.01 -4.87
CA VAL A 94 12.64 -6.36 -4.62
C VAL A 94 14.16 -6.38 -4.68
N ASP A 95 14.75 -5.78 -5.72
CA ASP A 95 16.22 -5.72 -5.90
C ASP A 95 16.91 -4.99 -4.74
N THR A 96 16.29 -3.91 -4.25
CA THR A 96 16.85 -3.09 -3.18
C THR A 96 16.73 -3.75 -1.82
N LEU A 97 15.57 -4.34 -1.50
CA LEU A 97 15.28 -4.86 -0.16
C LEU A 97 15.69 -6.32 0.01
N GLY A 98 15.59 -7.12 -1.06
CA GLY A 98 15.89 -8.56 -1.04
C GLY A 98 15.24 -9.26 0.15
N LYS A 99 16.06 -9.92 0.99
CA LYS A 99 15.59 -10.65 2.19
C LYS A 99 14.97 -9.75 3.27
N ASN A 100 15.15 -8.43 3.20
CA ASN A 100 14.55 -7.49 4.14
C ASN A 100 13.13 -7.03 3.73
N LEU A 101 12.62 -7.51 2.59
CA LEU A 101 11.33 -7.09 2.05
C LEU A 101 10.17 -7.25 3.05
N LEU A 102 10.07 -8.40 3.73
CA LEU A 102 8.99 -8.65 4.70
C LEU A 102 9.05 -7.70 5.90
N ASN A 103 10.25 -7.36 6.36
CA ASN A 103 10.43 -6.41 7.47
C ASN A 103 9.99 -5.00 7.06
N GLU A 104 10.41 -4.55 5.87
CA GLU A 104 10.03 -3.24 5.36
C GLU A 104 8.53 -3.14 5.10
N PHE A 105 7.94 -4.16 4.46
CA PHE A 105 6.50 -4.27 4.28
C PHE A 105 5.74 -4.15 5.59
N SER A 106 6.19 -4.88 6.63
CA SER A 106 5.57 -4.85 7.95
C SER A 106 5.66 -3.46 8.59
N ALA A 107 6.84 -2.84 8.54
CA ALA A 107 7.07 -1.50 9.07
C ALA A 107 6.24 -0.42 8.36
N ARG A 108 6.10 -0.51 7.03
CA ARG A 108 5.30 0.43 6.24
C ARG A 108 3.81 0.28 6.49
N LEU A 109 3.31 -0.94 6.65
CA LEU A 109 1.92 -1.17 7.05
C LEU A 109 1.64 -0.64 8.46
N GLU A 110 2.50 -0.93 9.43
CA GLU A 110 2.35 -0.44 10.81
C GLU A 110 2.36 1.09 10.87
N ASP A 111 3.30 1.74 10.17
CA ASP A 111 3.34 3.19 10.09
C ASP A 111 2.06 3.78 9.45
N SER A 112 1.50 3.12 8.42
CA SER A 112 0.24 3.57 7.83
C SER A 112 -0.94 3.48 8.81
N ILE A 113 -1.03 2.38 9.56
CA ILE A 113 -2.07 2.18 10.59
C ILE A 113 -1.95 3.23 11.70
N GLU A 114 -0.73 3.47 12.19
CA GLU A 114 -0.50 4.46 13.24
C GLU A 114 -0.81 5.89 12.78
N VAL A 115 -0.52 6.21 11.52
CA VAL A 115 -0.91 7.50 10.94
C VAL A 115 -2.44 7.64 10.91
N PHE A 116 -3.19 6.64 10.47
CA PHE A 116 -4.66 6.70 10.50
C PHE A 116 -5.23 6.83 11.92
N LYS A 117 -4.67 6.10 12.90
CA LYS A 117 -5.05 6.24 14.33
C LYS A 117 -4.81 7.65 14.87
N SER A 118 -3.84 8.38 14.31
CA SER A 118 -3.50 9.74 14.75
C SER A 118 -4.41 10.84 14.17
N VAL A 119 -5.25 10.52 13.18
CA VAL A 119 -6.12 11.49 12.51
C VAL A 119 -7.19 12.00 13.48
N CYS A 120 -7.29 13.32 13.66
CA CYS A 120 -8.33 13.92 14.48
C CYS A 120 -9.72 13.65 13.87
N SER A 121 -10.74 13.47 14.71
CA SER A 121 -12.11 13.19 14.27
C SER A 121 -12.71 14.24 13.33
N THR A 122 -12.16 15.46 13.29
CA THR A 122 -12.58 16.55 12.40
C THR A 122 -11.74 16.70 11.14
N GLN A 123 -10.74 15.84 10.90
CA GLN A 123 -9.78 15.95 9.80
C GLN A 123 -9.92 14.87 8.72
N TRP A 124 -10.94 14.01 8.79
CA TRP A 124 -11.15 12.95 7.79
C TRP A 124 -11.39 13.48 6.36
N ASP A 125 -11.93 14.69 6.24
CA ASP A 125 -12.11 15.39 4.96
C ASP A 125 -10.84 16.11 4.44
N THR A 126 -9.72 16.06 5.17
CA THR A 126 -8.45 16.68 4.74
C THR A 126 -7.95 16.04 3.46
N LEU A 127 -7.62 16.87 2.48
CA LEU A 127 -7.04 16.43 1.21
C LEU A 127 -5.57 16.06 1.38
N CYS A 128 -5.17 14.98 0.73
CA CYS A 128 -3.81 14.48 0.63
C CYS A 128 -3.43 14.35 -0.84
N TYR A 129 -2.15 14.46 -1.15
CA TYR A 129 -1.67 14.18 -2.50
C TYR A 129 -2.02 12.73 -2.90
N TRP A 130 -2.64 12.57 -4.08
CA TRP A 130 -2.84 11.30 -4.75
C TRP A 130 -2.71 11.51 -6.27
N PRO A 131 -2.06 10.60 -7.04
CA PRO A 131 -1.62 10.92 -8.40
C PRO A 131 -2.74 11.27 -9.40
N PRO A 132 -3.89 10.56 -9.44
CA PRO A 132 -5.06 10.98 -10.22
C PRO A 132 -5.71 12.31 -9.78
N GLY A 133 -5.38 12.80 -8.58
CA GLY A 133 -5.97 14.01 -7.99
C GLY A 133 -6.03 13.91 -6.47
N PRO A 134 -5.94 15.03 -5.71
CA PRO A 134 -5.94 14.98 -4.25
C PRO A 134 -7.17 14.27 -3.66
N GLU A 135 -6.94 13.39 -2.70
CA GLU A 135 -7.97 12.55 -2.08
C GLU A 135 -8.11 12.80 -0.59
N LYS A 136 -9.32 12.56 -0.06
CA LYS A 136 -9.59 12.67 1.38
C LYS A 136 -8.87 11.58 2.17
N ILE A 137 -8.49 11.87 3.41
CA ILE A 137 -7.93 10.85 4.33
C ILE A 137 -8.89 9.67 4.49
N GLU A 138 -10.21 9.91 4.53
CA GLU A 138 -11.21 8.83 4.55
C GLU A 138 -11.11 7.92 3.32
N THR A 139 -11.07 8.48 2.11
CA THR A 139 -10.88 7.71 0.86
C THR A 139 -9.55 6.95 0.87
N MET A 140 -8.47 7.58 1.38
CA MET A 140 -7.17 6.93 1.50
C MET A 140 -7.20 5.70 2.41
N LEU A 141 -7.99 5.71 3.48
CA LEU A 141 -8.17 4.54 4.35
C LEU A 141 -8.88 3.40 3.61
N GLU A 142 -9.95 3.70 2.89
CA GLU A 142 -10.69 2.73 2.09
C GLU A 142 -9.82 2.11 0.97
N MET A 143 -9.03 2.95 0.30
CA MET A 143 -8.06 2.49 -0.71
C MET A 143 -7.01 1.57 -0.08
N ARG A 144 -6.44 1.93 1.08
CA ARG A 144 -5.41 1.08 1.71
C ARG A 144 -5.95 -0.29 2.12
N ILE A 145 -7.20 -0.38 2.57
CA ILE A 145 -7.89 -1.65 2.86
C ILE A 145 -8.07 -2.46 1.57
N SER A 146 -8.56 -1.81 0.51
CA SER A 146 -8.83 -2.46 -0.77
C SER A 146 -7.54 -3.02 -1.40
N GLU A 147 -6.48 -2.20 -1.45
CA GLU A 147 -5.15 -2.58 -1.94
C GLU A 147 -4.58 -3.78 -1.16
N LEU A 148 -4.64 -3.73 0.17
CA LEU A 148 -4.10 -4.80 1.00
C LEU A 148 -4.87 -6.11 0.81
N THR A 149 -6.21 -6.05 0.83
CA THR A 149 -7.05 -7.25 0.77
C THR A 149 -7.03 -7.91 -0.61
N MET A 150 -7.04 -7.11 -1.68
CA MET A 150 -6.91 -7.60 -3.05
C MET A 150 -5.55 -8.28 -3.25
N HIS A 151 -4.46 -7.63 -2.88
CA HIS A 151 -3.12 -8.19 -3.08
C HIS A 151 -2.78 -9.34 -2.13
N ALA A 152 -3.41 -9.41 -0.95
CA ALA A 152 -3.35 -10.61 -0.12
C ALA A 152 -4.01 -11.79 -0.84
N TRP A 153 -5.12 -11.57 -1.54
CA TRP A 153 -5.76 -12.60 -2.36
C TRP A 153 -4.90 -12.99 -3.58
N ASP A 154 -4.28 -12.02 -4.26
CA ASP A 154 -3.41 -12.30 -5.43
C ASP A 154 -2.22 -13.20 -5.09
N VAL A 155 -1.73 -13.13 -3.84
CA VAL A 155 -0.69 -14.02 -3.33
C VAL A 155 -1.26 -15.38 -2.94
N ARG A 156 -2.33 -15.40 -2.15
CA ARG A 156 -2.86 -16.63 -1.56
C ARG A 156 -3.49 -17.56 -2.58
N SER A 157 -4.18 -17.00 -3.58
CA SER A 157 -4.91 -17.76 -4.60
C SER A 157 -4.04 -18.71 -5.40
N GLU A 158 -2.77 -18.35 -5.64
CA GLU A 158 -1.81 -19.18 -6.40
C GLU A 158 -1.05 -20.20 -5.53
N LEU A 159 -1.05 -20.03 -4.21
CA LEU A 159 -0.32 -20.90 -3.27
C LEU A 159 -1.24 -21.88 -2.51
N GLU A 160 -2.52 -21.54 -2.37
CA GLU A 160 -3.53 -22.35 -1.66
C GLU A 160 -4.40 -23.20 -2.61
N SER A 161 -4.14 -23.13 -3.93
CA SER A 161 -4.87 -23.83 -4.99
C SER A 161 -4.54 -25.31 -5.14
#